data_AF-A0A7G2C334-F1
#
_entry.id   AF-A0A7G2C334-F1
#
_cell.length_a   1.000
_cell.length_b   1.000
_cell.length_c   1.000
_cell.angle_alpha   90.00
_cell.angle_beta   90.00
_cell.angle_gamma   90.00
#
_symmetry.space_group_name_H-M   'P 1'
#
loop_
_entity.id
_entity.type
_entity.pdbx_description
1 polymer ?
#
loop_
_entity_poly.entity_id
_entity_poly.type
_entity_poly.pdbx_seq_one_letter_code
_entity_poly.pdbx_strand_id
1 'polypeptide(L)'
;MVKGSSLLSYVSVKLRMELALGLLKQKTETRVWLPTVNEEALAALHCTRILLQDLQEVFDHIVLLVPSLTNERHIQLLSDRSALEPLHASLVRYYYQLTDWCLLSLNSGVLSGLSYTRVKSVVCDGRKGIVDVELVRPSTAVPWGLLFNEQAHLIGVDIGLRTQEKAQTLHQLLLCSQEGATLLSVNNTKLTSGKNKTLDARGILQAVREQSTTGTTLSLQLKAEGFRDKLRLHPFQLAFLVPPQGAEGAAGQRASLWLQRLDARVSWALHFEESQLDYGTYGSFLQFKANKTVFKSISPEAREFLEYYTDRLRVLYVNGIEARDAAHAQSLLEGRECARIDIVVTPHPTQARQHSRSIDGTTGEALAAVTNIRNLTKNVKRAIKRQAKSVKEVKVLPTEVEAPLAEVEEVEGDPSPEEVEAIMKDMLTITEVPVEADPAVPQEDTDTRCVFDNKVELLACTEEEMVWNRPTTAIPWSLKFKVETNTEGITSVNLTGLPDTTNATLRQHPYVQLFSSNPSRWLLQSVNGKSVAKSAKTALKTITKVKRMRLRFV
;
A
#
# COMPACT_ATOMS: atom_id res chain seq x y z
N MET A 1 11.45 -9.43 31.64
CA MET A 1 11.54 -9.23 30.16
C MET A 1 10.29 -8.53 29.66
N VAL A 2 10.48 -7.36 29.05
CA VAL A 2 9.45 -6.32 28.83
C VAL A 2 8.57 -6.64 27.62
N LYS A 3 7.39 -7.23 27.89
CA LYS A 3 6.38 -7.67 26.90
C LYS A 3 5.74 -6.53 26.07
N GLY A 4 6.03 -5.27 26.41
CA GLY A 4 5.57 -4.09 25.66
C GLY A 4 6.59 -3.53 24.68
N SER A 5 7.87 -3.92 24.77
CA SER A 5 8.94 -3.29 23.97
C SER A 5 8.85 -3.68 22.49
N SER A 6 8.37 -4.89 22.16
CA SER A 6 8.24 -5.38 20.78
C SER A 6 7.11 -4.71 20.00
N LEU A 7 5.99 -4.37 20.65
CA LEU A 7 4.88 -3.65 20.01
C LEU A 7 5.22 -2.18 19.81
N LEU A 8 5.84 -1.54 20.81
CA LEU A 8 6.34 -0.17 20.72
C LEU A 8 7.47 -0.03 19.70
N SER A 9 8.39 -1.01 19.63
CA SER A 9 9.45 -1.02 18.62
C SER A 9 8.90 -1.22 17.22
N TYR A 10 7.92 -2.11 17.02
CA TYR A 10 7.27 -2.30 15.71
C TYR A 10 6.58 -1.02 15.22
N VAL A 11 5.76 -0.36 16.07
CA VAL A 11 5.07 0.88 15.68
C VAL A 11 6.09 1.99 15.38
N SER A 12 7.12 2.11 16.20
CA SER A 12 8.22 3.07 15.97
C SER A 12 8.95 2.79 14.65
N VAL A 13 9.35 1.55 14.37
CA VAL A 13 10.03 1.16 13.13
C VAL A 13 9.13 1.42 11.92
N LYS A 14 7.85 1.05 12.01
CA LYS A 14 6.86 1.31 10.97
C LYS A 14 6.78 2.80 10.64
N LEU A 15 6.59 3.67 11.63
CA LEU A 15 6.50 5.11 11.42
C LEU A 15 7.77 5.71 10.82
N ARG A 16 8.96 5.25 11.25
CA ARG A 16 10.24 5.71 10.68
C ARG A 16 10.37 5.30 9.21
N MET A 17 9.99 4.07 8.87
CA MET A 17 10.03 3.58 7.50
C MET A 17 9.00 4.31 6.61
N GLU A 18 7.78 4.52 7.09
CA GLU A 18 6.76 5.30 6.38
C GLU A 18 7.21 6.74 6.13
N LEU A 19 7.82 7.38 7.14
CA LEU A 19 8.40 8.72 6.99
C LEU A 19 9.54 8.73 5.98
N ALA A 20 10.47 7.78 6.05
CA ALA A 20 11.60 7.68 5.13
C ALA A 20 11.13 7.45 3.69
N LEU A 21 10.20 6.52 3.47
CA LEU A 21 9.57 6.26 2.17
C LEU A 21 8.85 7.52 1.64
N GLY A 22 8.11 8.23 2.50
CA GLY A 22 7.44 9.47 2.14
C GLY A 22 8.42 10.57 1.70
N LEU A 23 9.50 10.76 2.45
CA LEU A 23 10.56 11.72 2.12
C LEU A 23 11.29 11.35 0.81
N LEU A 24 11.57 10.06 0.60
CA LEU A 24 12.20 9.58 -0.63
C LEU A 24 11.29 9.77 -1.85
N LYS A 25 9.99 9.49 -1.73
CA LYS A 25 9.01 9.75 -2.80
C LYS A 25 8.93 11.24 -3.13
N GLN A 26 8.85 12.08 -2.11
CA GLN A 26 8.83 13.53 -2.31
C GLN A 26 10.09 14.03 -3.02
N LYS A 27 11.28 13.50 -2.65
CA LYS A 27 12.56 13.84 -3.29
C LYS A 27 12.64 13.35 -4.74
N THR A 28 12.19 12.15 -5.03
CA THR A 28 12.17 11.64 -6.43
C THR A 28 11.20 12.45 -7.28
N GLU A 29 9.99 12.73 -6.77
CA GLU A 29 8.99 13.54 -7.48
C GLU A 29 9.45 14.98 -7.74
N THR A 30 10.15 15.61 -6.80
CA THR A 30 10.67 16.97 -6.96
C THR A 30 11.84 17.05 -7.95
N ARG A 31 12.69 16.02 -8.03
CA ARG A 31 13.83 15.97 -8.95
C ARG A 31 13.44 15.71 -10.41
N VAL A 32 12.27 15.11 -10.69
CA VAL A 32 11.74 14.90 -12.06
C VAL A 32 11.56 16.22 -12.82
N TRP A 33 11.34 17.34 -12.11
CA TRP A 33 11.00 18.64 -12.72
C TRP A 33 12.20 19.57 -12.93
N LEU A 34 13.43 19.10 -12.72
CA LEU A 34 14.63 19.90 -12.97
C LEU A 34 14.95 19.89 -14.48
N PRO A 35 15.02 21.04 -15.15
CA PRO A 35 15.21 21.13 -16.61
C PRO A 35 16.62 20.77 -17.10
N THR A 36 17.56 20.43 -16.20
CA THR A 36 18.98 20.17 -16.49
C THR A 36 19.39 18.70 -16.33
N VAL A 37 18.42 17.77 -16.34
CA VAL A 37 18.70 16.36 -16.09
C VAL A 37 19.10 15.67 -17.41
N ASN A 38 20.38 15.33 -17.54
CA ASN A 38 20.89 14.50 -18.64
C ASN A 38 20.17 13.14 -18.70
N GLU A 39 20.15 12.47 -19.86
CA GLU A 39 19.48 11.16 -20.04
C GLU A 39 19.89 10.12 -18.98
N GLU A 40 21.18 10.10 -18.61
CA GLU A 40 21.69 9.22 -17.55
C GLU A 40 21.07 9.51 -16.19
N ALA A 41 20.85 10.78 -15.87
CA ALA A 41 20.26 11.19 -14.61
C ALA A 41 18.74 10.96 -14.59
N LEU A 42 18.05 11.06 -15.73
CA LEU A 42 16.64 10.65 -15.87
C LEU A 42 16.49 9.15 -15.67
N ALA A 43 17.41 8.37 -16.23
CA ALA A 43 17.40 6.93 -16.11
C ALA A 43 17.73 6.47 -14.68
N ALA A 44 18.74 7.07 -14.04
CA ALA A 44 19.04 6.85 -12.63
C ALA A 44 17.84 7.19 -11.73
N LEU A 45 17.12 8.28 -12.03
CA LEU A 45 15.90 8.64 -11.31
C LEU A 45 14.79 7.60 -11.52
N HIS A 46 14.62 7.08 -12.73
CA HIS A 46 13.65 6.03 -13.03
C HIS A 46 14.00 4.72 -12.31
N CYS A 47 15.27 4.31 -12.31
CA CYS A 47 15.77 3.16 -11.55
C CYS A 47 15.53 3.33 -10.04
N THR A 48 15.80 4.53 -9.52
CA THR A 48 15.52 4.88 -8.11
C THR A 48 14.03 4.76 -7.78
N ARG A 49 13.15 5.16 -8.69
CA ARG A 49 11.70 5.04 -8.53
C ARG A 49 11.24 3.59 -8.49
N ILE A 50 11.78 2.74 -9.38
CA ILE A 50 11.49 1.30 -9.39
C ILE A 50 11.94 0.67 -8.08
N LEU A 51 13.18 0.94 -7.65
CA LEU A 51 13.68 0.43 -6.37
C LEU A 51 12.83 0.90 -5.19
N LEU A 52 12.40 2.17 -5.19
CA LEU A 52 11.54 2.68 -4.12
C LEU A 52 10.17 1.99 -4.11
N GLN A 53 9.63 1.66 -5.28
CA GLN A 53 8.39 0.89 -5.40
C GLN A 53 8.58 -0.54 -4.88
N ASP A 54 9.65 -1.24 -5.28
CA ASP A 54 9.96 -2.59 -4.79
C ASP A 54 10.04 -2.61 -3.25
N LEU A 55 10.75 -1.64 -2.65
CA LEU A 55 10.89 -1.52 -1.21
C LEU A 55 9.53 -1.31 -0.53
N GLN A 56 8.70 -0.45 -1.11
CA GLN A 56 7.38 -0.18 -0.56
C GLN A 56 6.48 -1.41 -0.62
N GLU A 57 6.45 -2.15 -1.73
CA GLU A 57 5.66 -3.36 -1.89
C GLU A 57 6.06 -4.40 -0.82
N VAL A 58 7.37 -4.64 -0.65
CA VAL A 58 7.87 -5.57 0.38
C VAL A 58 7.54 -5.06 1.79
N PHE A 59 7.69 -3.76 2.05
CA PHE A 59 7.35 -3.17 3.34
C PHE A 59 5.86 -3.30 3.67
N ASP A 60 4.98 -2.99 2.73
CA ASP A 60 3.53 -3.10 2.89
C ASP A 60 3.12 -4.55 3.20
N HIS A 61 3.75 -5.53 2.56
CA HIS A 61 3.57 -6.95 2.86
C HIS A 61 4.02 -7.32 4.28
N ILE A 62 5.21 -6.88 4.70
CA ILE A 62 5.74 -7.13 6.06
C ILE A 62 4.84 -6.48 7.12
N VAL A 63 4.41 -5.24 6.90
CA VAL A 63 3.55 -4.50 7.84
C VAL A 63 2.20 -5.20 8.04
N LEU A 64 1.65 -5.85 7.01
CA LEU A 64 0.40 -6.62 7.15
C LEU A 64 0.61 -7.95 7.91
N LEU A 65 1.77 -8.58 7.78
CA LEU A 65 2.05 -9.90 8.34
C LEU A 65 2.54 -9.85 9.79
N VAL A 66 3.47 -8.95 10.11
CA VAL A 66 4.14 -8.89 11.42
C VAL A 66 3.18 -8.75 12.61
N PRO A 67 2.15 -7.86 12.59
CA PRO A 67 1.18 -7.75 13.69
C PRO A 67 0.37 -9.03 13.94
N SER A 68 0.27 -9.88 12.93
CA SER A 68 -0.45 -11.16 13.02
C SER A 68 0.41 -12.22 13.72
N LEU A 69 1.73 -12.11 13.62
CA LEU A 69 2.73 -13.00 14.23
C LEU A 69 3.24 -12.52 15.59
N THR A 70 3.03 -11.25 15.95
CA THR A 70 3.44 -10.70 17.25
C THR A 70 2.30 -10.60 18.26
N ASN A 71 1.04 -10.75 17.82
CA ASN A 71 -0.09 -10.80 18.74
C ASN A 71 -0.10 -12.14 19.49
N GLU A 72 0.52 -12.16 20.67
CA GLU A 72 0.57 -13.34 21.56
C GLU A 72 -0.82 -13.91 21.86
N ARG A 73 -1.90 -13.11 21.85
CA ARG A 73 -3.27 -13.61 21.99
C ARG A 73 -3.70 -14.52 20.83
N HIS A 74 -3.25 -14.27 19.60
CA HIS A 74 -3.47 -15.19 18.49
C HIS A 74 -2.57 -16.42 18.60
N ILE A 75 -1.30 -16.26 18.98
CA ILE A 75 -0.34 -17.38 19.09
C ILE A 75 -0.70 -18.33 20.24
N GLN A 76 -1.20 -17.83 21.36
CA GLN A 76 -1.63 -18.65 22.51
C GLN A 76 -2.98 -19.34 22.26
N LEU A 77 -3.87 -18.73 21.47
CA LEU A 77 -5.12 -19.37 21.05
C LEU A 77 -4.87 -20.39 19.93
N LEU A 78 -3.93 -20.13 19.01
CA LEU A 78 -3.54 -21.07 17.97
C LEU A 78 -2.69 -22.20 18.58
N SER A 79 -3.36 -23.22 19.09
CA SER A 79 -2.72 -24.47 19.53
C SER A 79 -2.00 -25.19 18.37
N ASP A 80 -2.29 -24.80 17.13
CA ASP A 80 -1.77 -25.41 15.93
C ASP A 80 -0.76 -24.49 15.22
N ARG A 81 0.53 -24.75 15.44
CA ARG A 81 1.64 -24.02 14.80
C ARG A 81 1.64 -24.19 13.27
N SER A 82 1.01 -25.23 12.74
CA SER A 82 0.94 -25.52 11.31
C SER A 82 0.24 -24.40 10.52
N ALA A 83 -0.77 -23.75 11.11
CA ALA A 83 -1.51 -22.69 10.45
C ALA A 83 -0.71 -21.37 10.31
N LEU A 84 0.36 -21.20 11.10
CA LEU A 84 1.26 -20.04 11.05
C LEU A 84 2.47 -20.27 10.14
N GLU A 85 2.78 -21.52 9.79
CA GLU A 85 3.93 -21.89 8.96
C GLU A 85 3.95 -21.18 7.60
N PRO A 86 2.82 -21.03 6.87
CA PRO A 86 2.79 -20.28 5.61
C PRO A 86 3.13 -18.79 5.78
N LEU A 87 2.74 -18.19 6.92
CA LEU A 87 3.03 -16.79 7.23
C LEU A 87 4.51 -16.60 7.58
N HIS A 88 5.11 -17.54 8.30
CA HIS A 88 6.54 -17.56 8.58
C HIS A 88 7.37 -17.73 7.30
N ALA A 89 7.02 -18.68 6.44
CA ALA A 89 7.68 -18.87 5.14
C ALA A 89 7.59 -17.59 4.28
N SER A 90 6.44 -16.91 4.30
CA SER A 90 6.26 -15.63 3.61
C SER A 90 7.15 -14.53 4.18
N LEU A 91 7.27 -14.40 5.51
CA LEU A 91 8.18 -13.43 6.13
C LEU A 91 9.65 -13.67 5.77
N VAL A 92 10.10 -14.93 5.82
CA VAL A 92 11.47 -15.29 5.44
C VAL A 92 11.74 -14.91 4.00
N ARG A 93 10.78 -15.15 3.10
CA ARG A 93 10.86 -14.71 1.70
C ARG A 93 10.97 -13.19 1.60
N TYR A 94 10.16 -12.41 2.31
CA TYR A 94 10.25 -10.95 2.29
C TYR A 94 11.58 -10.43 2.87
N TYR A 95 12.15 -11.11 3.87
CA TYR A 95 13.47 -10.79 4.40
C TYR A 95 14.57 -10.97 3.34
N TYR A 96 14.55 -12.08 2.60
CA TYR A 96 15.50 -12.28 1.49
C TYR A 96 15.26 -11.28 0.35
N GLN A 97 14.01 -10.97 0.02
CA GLN A 97 13.70 -9.93 -0.97
C GLN A 97 14.22 -8.54 -0.56
N LEU A 98 14.14 -8.17 0.73
CA LEU A 98 14.77 -6.95 1.24
C LEU A 98 16.29 -7.00 1.14
N THR A 99 16.89 -8.16 1.39
CA THR A 99 18.34 -8.35 1.29
C THR A 99 18.81 -8.19 -0.16
N ASP A 100 18.11 -8.83 -1.09
CA ASP A 100 18.34 -8.70 -2.54
C ASP A 100 18.14 -7.25 -2.98
N TRP A 101 17.09 -6.58 -2.49
CA TRP A 101 16.86 -5.17 -2.74
C TRP A 101 18.04 -4.30 -2.25
N CYS A 102 18.56 -4.55 -1.05
CA CYS A 102 19.72 -3.84 -0.52
C CYS A 102 20.94 -4.05 -1.43
N LEU A 103 21.24 -5.29 -1.82
CA LEU A 103 22.35 -5.60 -2.73
C LEU A 103 22.19 -4.93 -4.09
N LEU A 104 20.98 -4.97 -4.66
CA LEU A 104 20.65 -4.31 -5.91
C LEU A 104 20.80 -2.79 -5.81
N SER A 105 20.34 -2.18 -4.72
CA SER A 105 20.45 -0.74 -4.49
C SER A 105 21.90 -0.28 -4.34
N LEU A 106 22.73 -1.05 -3.62
CA LEU A 106 24.17 -0.74 -3.45
C LEU A 106 24.92 -0.83 -4.78
N ASN A 107 24.59 -1.83 -5.60
CA ASN A 107 25.24 -2.03 -6.90
C ASN A 107 24.67 -1.15 -8.02
N SER A 108 23.50 -0.52 -7.80
CA SER A 108 22.86 0.34 -8.79
C SER A 108 23.65 1.60 -9.15
N GLY A 109 24.59 2.05 -8.29
CA GLY A 109 25.52 3.13 -8.60
C GLY A 109 26.58 2.79 -9.65
N VAL A 110 26.75 1.50 -9.99
CA VAL A 110 27.71 0.98 -10.97
C VAL A 110 27.04 0.59 -12.29
N LEU A 111 25.72 0.39 -12.28
CA LEU A 111 24.94 -0.03 -13.45
C LEU A 111 24.68 1.16 -14.38
N SER A 112 25.14 1.07 -15.63
CA SER A 112 24.90 2.07 -16.67
C SER A 112 23.40 2.35 -16.80
N GLY A 113 23.00 3.62 -16.70
CA GLY A 113 21.64 4.06 -16.37
C GLY A 113 20.49 3.48 -17.21
N LEU A 114 20.73 2.96 -18.42
CA LEU A 114 19.72 2.31 -19.25
C LEU A 114 20.25 0.98 -19.78
N SER A 115 19.49 -0.11 -19.55
CA SER A 115 19.65 -1.28 -20.41
C SER A 115 19.05 -0.94 -21.77
N TYR A 116 19.88 -0.86 -22.80
CA TYR A 116 19.39 -0.70 -24.16
C TYR A 116 18.66 -1.96 -24.67
N THR A 117 18.73 -3.05 -23.92
CA THR A 117 17.91 -4.23 -24.17
C THR A 117 16.44 -3.89 -23.92
N ARG A 118 15.56 -4.36 -24.81
CA ARG A 118 14.12 -4.13 -24.79
C ARG A 118 13.37 -5.45 -24.77
N VAL A 119 12.32 -5.53 -23.95
CA VAL A 119 11.39 -6.66 -23.98
C VAL A 119 10.29 -6.35 -24.98
N LYS A 120 10.35 -6.98 -26.15
CA LYS A 120 9.43 -6.75 -27.27
C LYS A 120 8.08 -7.41 -27.02
N SER A 121 8.06 -8.63 -26.49
CA SER A 121 6.83 -9.34 -26.18
C SER A 121 6.97 -10.24 -24.94
N VAL A 122 5.88 -10.36 -24.20
CA VAL A 122 5.69 -11.32 -23.11
C VAL A 122 4.31 -11.93 -23.34
N VAL A 123 4.26 -13.20 -23.76
CA VAL A 123 3.03 -13.92 -24.07
C VAL A 123 2.89 -15.08 -23.10
N CYS A 124 1.78 -15.13 -22.38
CA CYS A 124 1.58 -16.14 -21.34
C CYS A 124 0.53 -17.17 -21.77
N ASP A 125 0.90 -18.45 -21.82
CA ASP A 125 -0.03 -19.58 -21.95
C ASP A 125 -0.47 -20.05 -20.55
N GLY A 126 -1.61 -19.50 -20.10
CA GLY A 126 -2.21 -19.80 -18.79
C GLY A 126 -2.56 -21.26 -18.55
N ARG A 127 -2.80 -22.04 -19.63
CA ARG A 127 -3.15 -23.46 -19.49
C ARG A 127 -1.93 -24.31 -19.20
N LYS A 128 -0.80 -23.96 -19.83
CA LYS A 128 0.45 -24.73 -19.72
C LYS A 128 1.42 -24.16 -18.68
N GLY A 129 1.18 -22.94 -18.19
CA GLY A 129 2.12 -22.23 -17.32
C GLY A 129 3.42 -21.89 -18.03
N ILE A 130 3.34 -21.64 -19.33
CA ILE A 130 4.49 -21.30 -20.17
C ILE A 130 4.41 -19.82 -20.50
N VAL A 131 5.55 -19.13 -20.43
CA VAL A 131 5.68 -17.72 -20.80
C VAL A 131 6.72 -17.61 -21.90
N ASP A 132 6.30 -17.12 -23.06
CA ASP A 132 7.17 -16.81 -24.19
C ASP A 132 7.61 -15.34 -24.08
N VAL A 133 8.92 -15.11 -24.12
CA VAL A 133 9.53 -13.78 -23.98
C VAL A 133 10.43 -13.51 -25.17
N GLU A 134 10.27 -12.36 -25.81
CA GLU A 134 11.16 -11.89 -26.88
C GLU A 134 11.90 -10.63 -26.42
N LEU A 135 13.23 -10.70 -26.37
CA LEU A 135 14.12 -9.59 -26.06
C LEU A 135 14.88 -9.13 -27.32
N VAL A 136 15.15 -7.84 -27.40
CA VAL A 136 15.92 -7.20 -28.49
C VAL A 136 16.94 -6.25 -27.89
N ARG A 137 18.19 -6.30 -28.31
CA ARG A 137 19.25 -5.36 -27.90
C ARG A 137 19.89 -4.70 -29.11
N PRO A 138 20.45 -3.48 -28.99
CA PRO A 138 20.98 -2.74 -30.14
C PRO A 138 22.29 -3.34 -30.69
N SER A 139 23.11 -3.95 -29.84
CA SER A 139 24.38 -4.55 -30.23
C SER A 139 24.71 -5.75 -29.37
N THR A 140 25.62 -6.60 -29.85
CA THR A 140 26.02 -7.82 -29.14
C THR A 140 26.85 -7.55 -27.88
N ALA A 141 27.40 -6.33 -27.75
CA ALA A 141 28.13 -5.87 -26.58
C ALA A 141 27.23 -5.55 -25.38
N VAL A 142 25.95 -5.26 -25.62
CA VAL A 142 24.99 -4.94 -24.54
C VAL A 142 24.51 -6.22 -23.86
N PRO A 143 24.54 -6.30 -22.51
CA PRO A 143 24.02 -7.46 -21.78
C PRO A 143 22.49 -7.52 -21.85
N TRP A 144 21.94 -8.74 -21.77
CA TRP A 144 20.49 -8.96 -21.80
C TRP A 144 19.77 -8.48 -20.53
N GLY A 145 20.48 -8.33 -19.40
CA GLY A 145 19.88 -7.96 -18.12
C GLY A 145 18.98 -9.07 -17.53
N LEU A 146 19.31 -10.34 -17.78
CA LEU A 146 18.62 -11.50 -17.21
C LEU A 146 19.38 -12.01 -15.98
N LEU A 147 18.67 -12.30 -14.89
CA LEU A 147 19.26 -12.77 -13.64
C LEU A 147 18.94 -14.25 -13.42
N PHE A 148 19.99 -15.08 -13.34
CA PHE A 148 19.87 -16.52 -13.14
C PHE A 148 20.40 -16.93 -11.77
N ASN A 149 19.78 -17.93 -11.14
CA ASN A 149 20.34 -18.56 -9.95
C ASN A 149 21.39 -19.63 -10.31
N GLU A 150 21.97 -20.27 -9.29
CA GLU A 150 22.97 -21.34 -9.45
C GLU A 150 22.45 -22.56 -10.22
N GLN A 151 21.13 -22.77 -10.23
CA GLN A 151 20.45 -23.85 -10.94
C GLN A 151 20.09 -23.47 -12.39
N ALA A 152 20.51 -22.29 -12.86
CA ALA A 152 20.16 -21.70 -14.16
C ALA A 152 18.66 -21.45 -14.35
N HIS A 153 17.90 -21.29 -13.27
CA HIS A 153 16.55 -20.75 -13.33
C HIS A 153 16.60 -19.24 -13.41
N LEU A 154 15.75 -18.67 -14.26
CA LEU A 154 15.59 -17.23 -14.36
C LEU A 154 14.82 -16.73 -13.11
N ILE A 155 15.48 -15.97 -12.25
CA ILE A 155 14.88 -15.46 -11.01
C ILE A 155 14.40 -14.01 -11.14
N GLY A 156 14.94 -13.28 -12.11
CA GLY A 156 14.60 -11.87 -12.26
C GLY A 156 15.18 -11.24 -13.52
N VAL A 157 14.99 -9.93 -13.59
CA VAL A 157 15.55 -9.07 -14.63
C VAL A 157 16.15 -7.85 -13.96
N ASP A 158 17.22 -7.35 -14.56
CA ASP A 158 17.99 -6.22 -14.05
C ASP A 158 17.14 -4.93 -14.00
N ILE A 159 17.44 -4.05 -13.04
CA ILE A 159 16.73 -2.78 -12.82
C ILE A 159 16.69 -1.94 -14.10
N GLY A 160 17.80 -1.90 -14.84
CA GLY A 160 17.88 -1.13 -16.09
C GLY A 160 16.88 -1.61 -17.16
N LEU A 161 16.56 -2.92 -17.18
CA LEU A 161 15.57 -3.48 -18.10
C LEU A 161 14.14 -3.21 -17.62
N ARG A 162 13.92 -3.18 -16.30
CA ARG A 162 12.62 -2.93 -15.65
C ARG A 162 12.05 -1.52 -15.88
N THR A 163 12.82 -0.63 -16.51
CA THR A 163 12.33 0.66 -17.03
C THR A 163 11.19 0.52 -18.04
N GLN A 164 11.03 -0.67 -18.65
CA GLN A 164 9.97 -0.96 -19.60
C GLN A 164 8.83 -1.76 -18.95
N GLU A 165 7.58 -1.38 -19.22
CA GLU A 165 6.38 -2.02 -18.65
C GLU A 165 6.36 -3.56 -18.86
N LYS A 166 6.76 -4.02 -20.05
CA LYS A 166 6.82 -5.46 -20.36
C LYS A 166 7.88 -6.20 -19.55
N ALA A 167 9.02 -5.55 -19.31
CA ALA A 167 10.07 -6.12 -18.47
C ALA A 167 9.65 -6.15 -17.00
N GLN A 168 8.94 -5.12 -16.52
CA GLN A 168 8.35 -5.11 -15.19
C GLN A 168 7.32 -6.25 -15.03
N THR A 169 6.48 -6.47 -16.05
CA THR A 169 5.52 -7.59 -16.08
C THR A 169 6.24 -8.93 -15.96
N LEU A 170 7.31 -9.13 -16.76
CA LEU A 170 8.14 -10.34 -16.66
C LEU A 170 8.77 -10.49 -15.28
N HIS A 171 9.34 -9.42 -14.72
CA HIS A 171 9.93 -9.43 -13.39
C HIS A 171 8.92 -9.87 -12.32
N GLN A 172 7.74 -9.25 -12.33
CA GLN A 172 6.67 -9.60 -11.41
C GLN A 172 6.30 -11.07 -11.54
N LEU A 173 6.16 -11.61 -12.76
CA LEU A 173 5.92 -13.05 -12.98
C LEU A 173 6.99 -13.91 -12.29
N LEU A 174 8.26 -13.58 -12.50
CA LEU A 174 9.41 -14.34 -11.96
C LEU A 174 9.47 -14.32 -10.44
N LEU A 175 9.17 -13.19 -9.80
CA LEU A 175 9.18 -13.03 -8.34
C LEU A 175 8.26 -14.01 -7.61
N CYS A 176 7.32 -14.66 -8.30
CA CYS A 176 6.38 -15.60 -7.70
C CYS A 176 6.68 -17.07 -7.97
N SER A 177 7.74 -17.36 -8.71
CA SER A 177 8.34 -18.68 -8.60
C SER A 177 9.15 -18.75 -7.31
N GLN A 178 9.03 -19.84 -6.54
CA GLN A 178 9.89 -20.06 -5.38
C GLN A 178 11.35 -20.30 -5.78
N GLU A 179 11.57 -20.97 -6.92
CA GLU A 179 12.89 -21.38 -7.38
C GLU A 179 13.35 -20.65 -8.66
N GLY A 180 12.56 -19.70 -9.17
CA GLY A 180 12.74 -19.09 -10.50
C GLY A 180 12.08 -19.88 -11.63
N ALA A 181 12.13 -19.36 -12.86
CA ALA A 181 11.55 -20.00 -14.03
C ALA A 181 12.58 -20.86 -14.78
N THR A 182 12.20 -22.10 -15.08
CA THR A 182 12.98 -23.03 -15.89
C THR A 182 12.94 -22.63 -17.36
N LEU A 183 14.09 -22.65 -18.04
CA LEU A 183 14.14 -22.41 -19.49
C LEU A 183 13.85 -23.71 -20.24
N LEU A 184 12.81 -23.70 -21.07
CA LEU A 184 12.44 -24.80 -21.95
C LEU A 184 13.13 -24.73 -23.31
N SER A 185 13.25 -23.52 -23.86
CA SER A 185 13.91 -23.29 -25.14
C SER A 185 14.48 -21.88 -25.25
N VAL A 186 15.51 -21.74 -26.09
CA VAL A 186 16.18 -20.48 -26.44
C VAL A 186 16.24 -20.39 -27.96
N ASN A 187 15.73 -19.30 -28.55
CA ASN A 187 15.64 -19.11 -30.01
C ASN A 187 15.04 -20.32 -30.72
N ASN A 188 13.92 -20.85 -30.19
CA ASN A 188 13.24 -22.06 -30.66
C ASN A 188 14.06 -23.37 -30.57
N THR A 189 15.26 -23.32 -29.99
CA THR A 189 16.08 -24.51 -29.73
C THR A 189 15.73 -25.04 -28.34
N LYS A 190 15.14 -26.24 -28.28
CA LYS A 190 14.77 -26.88 -27.02
C LYS A 190 16.01 -27.27 -26.22
N LEU A 191 16.02 -26.95 -24.93
CA LEU A 191 17.14 -27.23 -24.01
C LEU A 191 17.10 -28.66 -23.44
N THR A 192 16.67 -29.62 -24.26
CA THR A 192 16.62 -31.04 -23.89
C THR A 192 17.85 -31.76 -24.43
N SER A 193 18.67 -32.34 -23.56
CA SER A 193 19.70 -33.29 -24.00
C SER A 193 19.04 -34.64 -24.31
N GLY A 194 19.52 -35.35 -25.33
CA GLY A 194 18.91 -36.56 -25.87
C GLY A 194 18.52 -37.59 -24.78
N LYS A 195 17.33 -38.18 -24.94
CA LYS A 195 16.65 -39.10 -23.99
C LYS A 195 16.32 -38.45 -22.63
N ASN A 196 15.39 -37.51 -22.63
CA ASN A 196 14.64 -37.03 -21.45
C ASN A 196 15.47 -36.46 -20.28
N LYS A 197 16.76 -36.15 -20.45
CA LYS A 197 17.55 -35.50 -19.42
C LYS A 197 17.65 -34.01 -19.74
N THR A 198 17.09 -33.18 -18.86
CA THR A 198 17.28 -31.73 -18.90
C THR A 198 18.78 -31.43 -18.86
N LEU A 199 19.24 -30.46 -19.66
CA LEU A 199 20.60 -29.96 -19.55
C LEU A 199 20.88 -29.56 -18.09
N ASP A 200 22.11 -29.82 -17.64
CA ASP A 200 22.63 -29.29 -16.40
C ASP A 200 22.72 -27.76 -16.45
N ALA A 201 22.70 -27.10 -15.29
CA ALA A 201 22.64 -25.63 -15.19
C ALA A 201 23.72 -24.93 -16.04
N ARG A 202 24.93 -25.49 -16.06
CA ARG A 202 26.04 -25.00 -16.88
C ARG A 202 25.76 -25.14 -18.39
N GLY A 203 25.17 -26.25 -18.82
CA GLY A 203 24.76 -26.48 -20.20
C GLY A 203 23.65 -25.53 -20.65
N ILE A 204 22.70 -25.22 -19.76
CA ILE A 204 21.64 -24.22 -20.03
C ILE A 204 22.26 -22.83 -20.22
N LEU A 205 23.10 -22.38 -19.28
CA LEU A 205 23.74 -21.06 -19.37
C LEU A 205 24.67 -20.96 -20.58
N GLN A 206 25.35 -22.05 -20.93
CA GLN A 206 26.18 -22.12 -22.13
C GLN A 206 25.33 -22.02 -23.41
N ALA A 207 24.21 -22.74 -23.49
CA ALA A 207 23.30 -22.63 -24.62
C ALA A 207 22.73 -21.21 -24.78
N VAL A 208 22.37 -20.55 -23.67
CA VAL A 208 21.96 -19.13 -23.68
C VAL A 208 23.12 -18.24 -24.17
N ARG A 209 24.35 -18.50 -23.72
CA ARG A 209 25.53 -17.73 -24.12
C ARG A 209 25.85 -17.90 -25.61
N GLU A 210 25.81 -19.12 -26.13
CA GLU A 210 26.06 -19.43 -27.54
C GLU A 210 25.00 -18.83 -28.45
N GLN A 211 23.73 -18.96 -28.09
CA GLN A 211 22.60 -18.35 -28.83
C GLN A 211 22.60 -16.82 -28.75
N SER A 212 23.27 -16.25 -27.74
CA SER A 212 23.39 -14.81 -27.57
C SER A 212 24.67 -14.21 -28.13
N THR A 213 25.65 -14.94 -28.63
CA THR A 213 26.85 -14.29 -29.21
C THR A 213 26.60 -13.71 -30.60
N THR A 214 25.67 -14.29 -31.36
CA THR A 214 25.45 -13.96 -32.78
C THR A 214 24.23 -13.08 -33.03
N GLY A 215 23.26 -13.06 -32.11
CA GLY A 215 21.97 -12.39 -32.28
C GLY A 215 21.80 -11.09 -31.49
N THR A 216 21.07 -10.14 -32.08
CA THR A 216 20.46 -8.98 -31.39
C THR A 216 19.08 -9.29 -30.83
N THR A 217 18.52 -10.47 -31.13
CA THR A 217 17.23 -10.95 -30.65
C THR A 217 17.38 -12.24 -29.86
N LEU A 218 16.64 -12.37 -28.76
CA LEU A 218 16.61 -13.56 -27.91
C LEU A 218 15.17 -13.93 -27.61
N SER A 219 14.75 -15.12 -28.03
CA SER A 219 13.45 -15.70 -27.70
C SER A 219 13.61 -16.75 -26.61
N LEU A 220 12.83 -16.67 -25.53
CA LEU A 220 12.89 -17.58 -24.39
C LEU A 220 11.51 -18.18 -24.14
N GLN A 221 11.46 -19.49 -23.91
CA GLN A 221 10.28 -20.14 -23.36
C GLN A 221 10.54 -20.53 -21.91
N LEU A 222 9.75 -19.97 -21.00
CA LEU A 222 9.91 -20.10 -19.57
C LEU A 222 8.78 -20.91 -18.97
N LYS A 223 9.07 -21.72 -17.95
CA LYS A 223 8.07 -22.46 -17.19
C LYS A 223 8.37 -22.39 -15.70
N ALA A 224 7.36 -22.06 -14.91
CA ALA A 224 7.42 -22.15 -13.45
C ALA A 224 6.11 -22.73 -12.93
N GLU A 225 6.15 -23.45 -11.81
CA GLU A 225 4.94 -23.97 -11.18
C GLU A 225 3.97 -22.82 -10.81
N GLY A 226 4.53 -21.70 -10.33
CA GLY A 226 3.78 -20.48 -10.03
C GLY A 226 3.15 -19.80 -11.24
N PHE A 227 3.59 -20.03 -12.49
CA PHE A 227 2.99 -19.35 -13.65
C PHE A 227 1.55 -19.79 -13.91
N ARG A 228 1.22 -21.07 -13.68
CA ARG A 228 -0.18 -21.53 -13.77
C ARG A 228 -1.07 -20.84 -12.75
N ASP A 229 -0.56 -20.67 -11.53
CA ASP A 229 -1.30 -20.07 -10.44
C ASP A 229 -1.36 -18.54 -10.55
N LYS A 230 -0.34 -17.90 -11.13
CA LYS A 230 -0.36 -16.47 -11.47
C LYS A 230 -1.26 -16.08 -12.63
N LEU A 231 -1.44 -16.99 -13.59
CA LEU A 231 -2.39 -16.79 -14.69
C LEU A 231 -3.84 -17.03 -14.25
N ARG A 232 -4.06 -17.41 -12.98
CA ARG A 232 -5.38 -17.27 -12.36
C ARG A 232 -5.61 -15.78 -12.13
N LEU A 233 -6.61 -15.22 -12.81
CA LEU A 233 -7.08 -13.84 -12.65
C LEU A 233 -7.75 -13.58 -11.28
N HIS A 234 -7.36 -14.32 -10.23
CA HIS A 234 -8.04 -14.36 -8.94
C HIS A 234 -7.02 -14.43 -7.79
N PRO A 235 -7.32 -13.82 -6.63
CA PRO A 235 -6.46 -13.89 -5.45
C PRO A 235 -6.36 -15.32 -4.92
N PHE A 236 -5.26 -15.65 -4.22
CA PHE A 236 -5.03 -16.93 -3.55
C PHE A 236 -4.86 -16.76 -2.05
N GLN A 237 -5.16 -17.82 -1.29
CA GLN A 237 -5.03 -17.82 0.17
C GLN A 237 -3.56 -17.88 0.60
N LEU A 238 -3.16 -16.96 1.47
CA LEU A 238 -1.92 -17.05 2.23
C LEU A 238 -2.11 -17.83 3.52
N ALA A 239 -3.20 -17.54 4.25
CA ALA A 239 -3.55 -18.19 5.49
C ALA A 239 -5.05 -18.08 5.75
N PHE A 240 -5.57 -19.03 6.51
CA PHE A 240 -6.90 -18.98 7.08
C PHE A 240 -6.80 -19.43 8.53
N LEU A 241 -7.20 -18.55 9.46
CA LEU A 241 -7.09 -18.81 10.89
C LEU A 241 -8.46 -18.72 11.54
N VAL A 242 -8.80 -19.76 12.29
CA VAL A 242 -10.00 -19.81 13.13
C VAL A 242 -9.52 -20.06 14.57
N PRO A 243 -9.35 -19.02 15.41
CA PRO A 243 -8.92 -19.21 16.78
C PRO A 243 -9.95 -20.05 17.57
N PRO A 244 -9.51 -21.02 18.40
CA PRO A 244 -10.39 -21.78 19.26
C PRO A 244 -10.98 -20.85 20.32
N GLN A 245 -12.30 -20.68 20.27
CA GLN A 245 -13.03 -19.77 21.17
C GLN A 245 -13.96 -20.53 22.13
N GLY A 246 -13.90 -21.86 22.15
CA GLY A 246 -14.80 -22.71 22.94
C GLY A 246 -16.26 -22.70 22.45
N ALA A 247 -16.53 -22.06 21.32
CA ALA A 247 -17.85 -21.91 20.71
C ALA A 247 -17.76 -22.10 19.18
N GLU A 248 -16.96 -23.06 18.72
CA GLU A 248 -16.91 -23.45 17.32
C GLU A 248 -18.29 -23.90 16.86
N GLY A 249 -18.81 -23.37 15.76
CA GLY A 249 -20.20 -23.60 15.36
C GLY A 249 -21.16 -22.47 15.70
N ALA A 250 -20.80 -21.61 16.66
CA ALA A 250 -21.73 -20.66 17.27
C ALA A 250 -21.56 -19.21 16.79
N ALA A 251 -22.58 -18.40 17.06
CA ALA A 251 -22.50 -16.95 16.87
C ALA A 251 -21.38 -16.36 17.74
N GLY A 252 -20.59 -15.46 17.18
CA GLY A 252 -19.42 -14.85 17.81
C GLY A 252 -18.10 -15.48 17.38
N GLN A 253 -18.10 -16.66 16.74
CA GLN A 253 -16.90 -17.30 16.22
C GLN A 253 -16.19 -16.37 15.23
N ARG A 254 -14.91 -16.09 15.46
CA ARG A 254 -14.08 -15.25 14.57
C ARG A 254 -13.22 -16.10 13.66
N ALA A 255 -13.03 -15.62 12.45
CA ALA A 255 -12.09 -16.15 11.48
C ALA A 255 -11.34 -15.01 10.81
N SER A 256 -10.11 -15.27 10.42
CA SER A 256 -9.29 -14.33 9.66
C SER A 256 -8.84 -14.99 8.36
N LEU A 257 -9.08 -14.31 7.25
CA LEU A 257 -8.70 -14.76 5.92
C LEU A 257 -7.64 -13.83 5.34
N TRP A 258 -6.49 -14.39 4.97
CA TRP A 258 -5.42 -13.67 4.29
C TRP A 258 -5.38 -14.09 2.83
N LEU A 259 -5.49 -13.10 1.96
CA LEU A 259 -5.43 -13.28 0.52
C LEU A 259 -4.28 -12.46 -0.06
N GLN A 260 -3.67 -12.98 -1.11
CA GLN A 260 -2.73 -12.25 -1.94
C GLN A 260 -3.17 -12.30 -3.39
N ARG A 261 -3.07 -11.16 -4.06
CA ARG A 261 -3.15 -11.04 -5.52
C ARG A 261 -1.81 -10.51 -6.02
N LEU A 262 -1.61 -10.65 -7.32
CA LEU A 262 -0.30 -10.47 -7.95
C LEU A 262 -0.13 -9.12 -8.63
N ASP A 263 -1.25 -8.45 -8.84
CA ASP A 263 -1.32 -7.09 -9.35
C ASP A 263 -2.55 -6.45 -8.68
N ALA A 264 -2.41 -5.21 -8.26
CA ALA A 264 -3.49 -4.38 -7.73
C ALA A 264 -4.68 -4.24 -8.72
N ARG A 265 -4.46 -4.46 -10.02
CA ARG A 265 -5.50 -4.48 -11.07
C ARG A 265 -6.39 -5.71 -11.03
N VAL A 266 -5.93 -6.83 -10.45
CA VAL A 266 -6.72 -8.07 -10.38
C VAL A 266 -7.81 -7.91 -9.33
N SER A 267 -9.08 -8.05 -9.72
CA SER A 267 -10.18 -7.98 -8.76
C SER A 267 -10.02 -9.00 -7.63
N TRP A 268 -10.25 -8.56 -6.39
CA TRP A 268 -10.31 -9.45 -5.24
C TRP A 268 -11.44 -10.48 -5.35
N ALA A 269 -12.44 -10.26 -6.21
CA ALA A 269 -13.63 -11.10 -6.32
C ALA A 269 -14.34 -11.34 -4.97
N LEU A 270 -14.26 -10.35 -4.09
CA LEU A 270 -14.95 -10.28 -2.81
C LEU A 270 -16.12 -9.32 -2.94
N HIS A 271 -17.23 -9.66 -2.29
CA HIS A 271 -18.41 -8.81 -2.26
C HIS A 271 -18.77 -8.47 -0.82
N PHE A 272 -18.93 -7.18 -0.58
CA PHE A 272 -19.39 -6.62 0.68
C PHE A 272 -20.79 -6.07 0.45
N GLU A 273 -21.74 -6.52 1.25
CA GLU A 273 -23.13 -6.10 1.13
C GLU A 273 -23.58 -5.50 2.46
N GLU A 274 -24.20 -4.32 2.41
CA GLU A 274 -24.81 -3.75 3.60
C GLU A 274 -26.12 -4.46 3.87
N SER A 275 -26.14 -5.27 4.92
CA SER A 275 -27.35 -5.94 5.34
C SER A 275 -28.03 -5.13 6.43
N GLN A 276 -29.24 -4.66 6.13
CA GLN A 276 -30.18 -4.19 7.14
C GLN A 276 -30.95 -5.40 7.66
N LEU A 277 -30.37 -6.09 8.64
CA LEU A 277 -31.12 -7.09 9.37
C LEU A 277 -31.72 -6.45 10.62
N ASP A 278 -33.04 -6.61 10.74
CA ASP A 278 -33.92 -6.11 11.80
C ASP A 278 -33.71 -6.87 13.13
N TYR A 279 -32.46 -7.10 13.53
CA TYR A 279 -32.13 -7.54 14.89
C TYR A 279 -32.09 -6.27 15.73
N GLY A 280 -33.14 -6.04 16.53
CA GLY A 280 -33.42 -4.82 17.31
C GLY A 280 -32.36 -4.32 18.30
N THR A 281 -31.07 -4.61 18.11
CA THR A 281 -29.96 -4.08 18.89
C THR A 281 -28.69 -3.80 18.06
N TYR A 282 -28.57 -4.31 16.83
CA TYR A 282 -27.38 -4.11 15.99
C TYR A 282 -27.82 -3.48 14.67
N GLY A 283 -27.46 -2.21 14.47
CA GLY A 283 -27.70 -1.49 13.21
C GLY A 283 -27.06 -2.17 12.00
N SER A 284 -27.23 -1.55 10.83
CA SER A 284 -26.65 -1.97 9.55
C SER A 284 -25.24 -2.55 9.71
N PHE A 285 -25.01 -3.75 9.18
CA PHE A 285 -23.70 -4.38 9.24
C PHE A 285 -23.24 -4.87 7.87
N LEU A 286 -21.92 -5.00 7.74
CA LEU A 286 -21.29 -5.39 6.49
C LEU A 286 -21.20 -6.91 6.37
N GLN A 287 -22.03 -7.47 5.51
CA GLN A 287 -22.05 -8.89 5.19
C GLN A 287 -20.91 -9.24 4.22
N PHE A 288 -20.23 -10.35 4.51
CA PHE A 288 -19.15 -10.88 3.66
C PHE A 288 -19.69 -11.98 2.75
N LYS A 289 -19.52 -11.82 1.42
CA LYS A 289 -19.80 -12.86 0.44
C LYS A 289 -18.57 -13.09 -0.44
N ALA A 290 -18.02 -14.29 -0.39
CA ALA A 290 -16.97 -14.71 -1.31
C ALA A 290 -17.59 -15.26 -2.60
N ASN A 291 -17.02 -14.88 -3.75
CA ASN A 291 -17.44 -15.41 -5.03
C ASN A 291 -16.93 -16.86 -5.21
N LYS A 292 -17.65 -17.68 -6.00
CA LYS A 292 -17.24 -19.05 -6.38
C LYS A 292 -15.86 -19.11 -7.03
N THR A 293 -15.39 -18.01 -7.61
CA THR A 293 -14.03 -17.91 -8.15
C THR A 293 -12.96 -17.94 -7.06
N VAL A 294 -13.18 -17.25 -5.94
CA VAL A 294 -12.29 -17.26 -4.77
C VAL A 294 -12.27 -18.64 -4.11
N PHE A 295 -13.39 -19.36 -4.13
CA PHE A 295 -13.44 -20.73 -3.60
C PHE A 295 -12.46 -21.69 -4.27
N LYS A 296 -12.09 -21.46 -5.54
CA LYS A 296 -11.11 -22.31 -6.25
C LYS A 296 -9.66 -22.06 -5.82
N SER A 297 -9.40 -20.96 -5.10
CA SER A 297 -8.05 -20.49 -4.75
C SER A 297 -7.80 -20.42 -3.24
N ILE A 298 -8.75 -20.87 -2.43
CA ILE A 298 -8.65 -21.01 -0.97
C ILE A 298 -8.62 -22.48 -0.55
N SER A 299 -8.15 -22.75 0.67
CA SER A 299 -8.05 -24.09 1.23
C SER A 299 -9.44 -24.72 1.46
N PRO A 300 -9.57 -26.06 1.49
CA PRO A 300 -10.86 -26.71 1.70
C PRO A 300 -11.49 -26.30 3.04
N GLU A 301 -10.69 -26.10 4.09
CA GLU A 301 -11.18 -25.66 5.41
C GLU A 301 -11.79 -24.26 5.35
N ALA A 302 -11.11 -23.33 4.66
CA ALA A 302 -11.62 -21.98 4.45
C ALA A 302 -12.90 -21.99 3.60
N ARG A 303 -12.94 -22.83 2.57
CA ARG A 303 -14.12 -22.99 1.71
C ARG A 303 -15.31 -23.53 2.49
N GLU A 304 -15.13 -24.61 3.23
CA GLU A 304 -16.18 -25.21 4.06
C GLU A 304 -16.71 -24.22 5.08
N PHE A 305 -15.83 -23.45 5.74
CA PHE A 305 -16.25 -22.40 6.67
C PHE A 305 -17.09 -21.31 5.98
N LEU A 306 -16.62 -20.79 4.85
CA LEU A 306 -17.31 -19.72 4.12
C LEU A 306 -18.65 -20.19 3.53
N GLU A 307 -18.72 -21.43 3.04
CA GLU A 307 -19.96 -22.04 2.53
C GLU A 307 -20.95 -22.33 3.66
N TYR A 308 -20.49 -22.85 4.79
CA TYR A 308 -21.35 -23.17 5.93
C TYR A 308 -21.99 -21.92 6.55
N TYR A 309 -21.27 -20.80 6.56
CA TYR A 309 -21.73 -19.54 7.18
C TYR A 309 -22.10 -18.44 6.18
N THR A 310 -22.29 -18.71 4.88
CA THR A 310 -22.39 -17.68 3.81
C THR A 310 -23.28 -16.48 4.16
N ASP A 311 -24.46 -16.69 4.77
CA ASP A 311 -25.38 -15.58 5.12
C ASP A 311 -25.23 -15.04 6.54
N ARG A 312 -24.24 -15.54 7.27
CA ARG A 312 -23.98 -15.27 8.68
C ARG A 312 -22.62 -14.63 8.91
N LEU A 313 -21.86 -14.33 7.86
CA LEU A 313 -20.53 -13.74 8.00
C LEU A 313 -20.61 -12.22 7.97
N ARG A 314 -20.12 -11.59 9.03
CA ARG A 314 -19.95 -10.14 9.13
C ARG A 314 -18.47 -9.78 9.09
N VAL A 315 -18.10 -8.77 8.31
CA VAL A 315 -16.75 -8.19 8.34
C VAL A 315 -16.62 -7.29 9.57
N LEU A 316 -15.55 -7.48 10.33
CA LEU A 316 -15.15 -6.59 11.43
C LEU A 316 -14.03 -5.65 10.99
N TYR A 317 -12.95 -6.23 10.45
CA TYR A 317 -11.77 -5.48 10.06
C TYR A 317 -11.29 -5.88 8.68
N VAL A 318 -10.82 -4.90 7.92
CA VAL A 318 -10.09 -5.09 6.68
C VAL A 318 -8.71 -4.45 6.87
N ASN A 319 -7.66 -5.24 6.69
CA ASN A 319 -6.27 -4.81 6.91
C ASN A 319 -6.03 -4.18 8.30
N GLY A 320 -6.74 -4.67 9.32
CA GLY A 320 -6.66 -4.18 10.69
C GLY A 320 -7.45 -2.90 10.98
N ILE A 321 -8.17 -2.35 9.99
CA ILE A 321 -9.02 -1.16 10.12
C ILE A 321 -10.48 -1.59 10.15
N GLU A 322 -11.27 -1.01 11.05
CA GLU A 322 -12.69 -1.33 11.19
C GLU A 322 -13.46 -0.92 9.93
N ALA A 323 -14.10 -1.89 9.29
CA ALA A 323 -14.90 -1.66 8.09
C ALA A 323 -16.28 -1.15 8.48
N ARG A 324 -16.62 0.07 8.03
CA ARG A 324 -17.88 0.76 8.41
C ARG A 324 -19.01 0.48 7.42
N ASP A 325 -18.68 0.55 6.15
CA ASP A 325 -19.59 0.40 5.01
C ASP A 325 -18.88 -0.35 3.87
N ALA A 326 -19.63 -0.71 2.83
CA ALA A 326 -19.09 -1.49 1.72
C ALA A 326 -18.04 -0.71 0.91
N ALA A 327 -18.24 0.60 0.73
CA ALA A 327 -17.32 1.45 -0.01
C ALA A 327 -15.97 1.59 0.71
N HIS A 328 -15.99 1.75 2.04
CA HIS A 328 -14.82 1.84 2.89
C HIS A 328 -14.07 0.52 2.93
N ALA A 329 -14.77 -0.62 3.03
CA ALA A 329 -14.13 -1.93 2.92
C ALA A 329 -13.43 -2.11 1.56
N GLN A 330 -14.08 -1.68 0.48
CA GLN A 330 -13.50 -1.74 -0.87
C GLN A 330 -12.29 -0.82 -1.02
N SER A 331 -12.34 0.41 -0.50
CA SER A 331 -11.22 1.36 -0.54
C SER A 331 -10.02 0.87 0.27
N LEU A 332 -10.25 0.13 1.36
CA LEU A 332 -9.18 -0.49 2.15
C LEU A 332 -8.46 -1.63 1.42
N LEU A 333 -9.07 -2.17 0.36
CA LEU A 333 -8.51 -3.21 -0.51
C LEU A 333 -7.94 -2.67 -1.83
N GLU A 334 -8.36 -1.47 -2.22
CA GLU A 334 -7.96 -0.82 -3.46
C GLU A 334 -6.44 -0.56 -3.48
N GLY A 335 -5.80 -0.80 -4.62
CA GLY A 335 -4.35 -0.60 -4.77
C GLY A 335 -3.45 -1.61 -4.03
N ARG A 336 -3.99 -2.50 -3.19
CA ARG A 336 -3.17 -3.41 -2.37
C ARG A 336 -3.04 -4.80 -2.97
N GLU A 337 -1.88 -5.44 -2.81
CA GLU A 337 -1.64 -6.82 -3.27
C GLU A 337 -1.93 -7.87 -2.20
N CYS A 338 -1.96 -7.48 -0.93
CA CYS A 338 -2.34 -8.34 0.18
C CYS A 338 -3.57 -7.78 0.92
N ALA A 339 -4.43 -8.69 1.35
CA ALA A 339 -5.65 -8.40 2.07
C ALA A 339 -5.77 -9.31 3.29
N ARG A 340 -6.03 -8.73 4.46
CA ARG A 340 -6.47 -9.44 5.65
C ARG A 340 -7.91 -9.07 5.93
N ILE A 341 -8.76 -10.07 6.10
CA ILE A 341 -10.19 -9.87 6.38
C ILE A 341 -10.53 -10.62 7.65
N ASP A 342 -10.88 -9.88 8.68
CA ASP A 342 -11.33 -10.43 9.95
C ASP A 342 -12.86 -10.47 9.95
N ILE A 343 -13.41 -11.68 10.07
CA ILE A 343 -14.81 -12.01 9.90
C ILE A 343 -15.35 -12.61 11.20
N VAL A 344 -16.62 -12.37 11.51
CA VAL A 344 -17.34 -12.96 12.64
C VAL A 344 -18.63 -13.63 12.19
N VAL A 345 -18.92 -14.80 12.76
CA VAL A 345 -20.18 -15.51 12.57
C VAL A 345 -21.28 -14.84 13.40
N THR A 346 -22.40 -14.54 12.77
CA THR A 346 -23.59 -13.96 13.38
C THR A 346 -24.65 -15.04 13.66
N PRO A 347 -25.60 -14.80 14.58
CA PRO A 347 -26.67 -15.77 14.86
C PRO A 347 -27.61 -15.91 13.66
N HIS A 348 -28.27 -17.07 13.55
CA HIS A 348 -29.21 -17.34 12.46
C HIS A 348 -30.49 -16.48 12.61
N PRO A 349 -31.07 -15.93 11.53
CA PRO A 349 -32.27 -15.08 11.59
C PRO A 349 -33.50 -15.74 12.21
N THR A 350 -33.61 -17.06 12.12
CA THR A 350 -34.68 -17.84 12.77
C THR A 350 -34.50 -17.98 14.28
N GLN A 351 -33.27 -17.99 14.80
CA GLN A 351 -33.00 -18.13 16.25
C GLN A 351 -33.20 -16.82 17.02
N ALA A 352 -32.96 -15.65 16.42
CA ALA A 352 -33.21 -14.38 17.12
C ALA A 352 -34.69 -14.02 17.26
N ARG A 353 -35.56 -14.52 16.36
CA ARG A 353 -37.02 -14.38 16.54
C ARG A 353 -37.54 -15.19 17.74
N GLN A 354 -36.86 -16.27 18.12
CA GLN A 354 -37.21 -17.05 19.31
C GLN A 354 -36.70 -16.39 20.59
N HIS A 355 -35.52 -15.77 20.57
CA HIS A 355 -35.03 -15.00 21.73
C HIS A 355 -35.84 -13.73 22.00
N SER A 356 -36.38 -13.08 20.97
CA SER A 356 -37.27 -11.91 21.16
C SER A 356 -38.66 -12.30 21.67
N ARG A 357 -39.21 -13.46 21.30
CA ARG A 357 -40.51 -13.95 21.81
C ARG A 357 -40.44 -14.60 23.20
N SER A 358 -39.26 -15.02 23.65
CA SER A 358 -39.06 -15.59 25.00
C SER A 358 -39.04 -14.51 26.11
N ILE A 359 -38.84 -13.24 25.75
CA ILE A 359 -38.71 -12.13 26.72
C ILE A 359 -40.08 -11.59 27.19
N ASP A 360 -41.19 -11.86 26.50
CA ASP A 360 -42.52 -11.41 26.93
C ASP A 360 -43.14 -12.24 28.07
N GLY A 361 -42.48 -13.31 28.53
CA GLY A 361 -42.93 -14.15 29.65
C GLY A 361 -42.22 -13.91 30.99
N THR A 362 -41.09 -13.17 31.01
CA THR A 362 -40.21 -13.03 32.19
C THR A 362 -39.78 -11.58 32.47
N THR A 363 -40.58 -10.60 32.08
CA THR A 363 -40.33 -9.18 32.34
C THR A 363 -40.66 -8.72 33.77
N GLY A 364 -41.31 -9.55 34.60
CA GLY A 364 -41.59 -9.23 36.01
C GLY A 364 -40.39 -9.37 36.95
N GLU A 365 -39.60 -10.43 36.83
CA GLU A 365 -38.48 -10.72 37.75
C GLU A 365 -37.19 -10.00 37.37
N ALA A 366 -36.94 -9.78 36.07
CA ALA A 366 -35.76 -9.06 35.61
C ALA A 366 -35.80 -7.56 35.99
N LEU A 367 -36.99 -6.93 36.00
CA LEU A 367 -37.15 -5.54 36.47
C LEU A 367 -36.91 -5.40 37.98
N ALA A 368 -37.29 -6.42 38.76
CA ALA A 368 -37.04 -6.48 40.20
C ALA A 368 -35.54 -6.69 40.51
N ALA A 369 -34.84 -7.51 39.70
CA ALA A 369 -33.40 -7.71 39.83
C ALA A 369 -32.59 -6.45 39.44
N VAL A 370 -32.97 -5.77 38.35
CA VAL A 370 -32.29 -4.54 37.90
C VAL A 370 -32.53 -3.37 38.86
N THR A 371 -33.72 -3.27 39.47
CA THR A 371 -33.97 -2.27 40.53
C THR A 371 -33.21 -2.59 41.82
N ASN A 372 -33.07 -3.86 42.20
CA ASN A 372 -32.22 -4.27 43.33
C ASN A 372 -30.74 -3.98 43.10
N ILE A 373 -30.20 -4.26 41.91
CA ILE A 373 -28.79 -3.96 41.57
C ILE A 373 -28.54 -2.44 41.59
N ARG A 374 -29.48 -1.63 41.09
CA ARG A 374 -29.40 -0.16 41.08
C ARG A 374 -29.48 0.45 42.48
N ASN A 375 -30.23 -0.18 43.39
CA ASN A 375 -30.29 0.21 44.80
C ASN A 375 -29.02 -0.21 45.57
N LEU A 376 -28.44 -1.38 45.26
CA LEU A 376 -27.16 -1.81 45.80
C LEU A 376 -26.02 -0.86 45.40
N THR A 377 -25.95 -0.46 44.13
CA THR A 377 -24.90 0.47 43.66
C THR A 377 -25.02 1.86 44.28
N LYS A 378 -26.24 2.33 44.55
CA LYS A 378 -26.46 3.60 45.27
C LYS A 378 -26.01 3.50 46.73
N ASN A 379 -26.24 2.36 47.38
CA ASN A 379 -25.81 2.14 48.77
C ASN A 379 -24.29 1.99 48.90
N VAL A 380 -23.64 1.29 47.95
CA VAL A 380 -22.17 1.17 47.89
C VAL A 380 -21.51 2.53 47.64
N LYS A 381 -22.04 3.35 46.71
CA LYS A 381 -21.52 4.72 46.51
C LYS A 381 -21.69 5.62 47.74
N ARG A 382 -22.77 5.46 48.51
CA ARG A 382 -22.97 6.19 49.77
C ARG A 382 -22.03 5.71 50.88
N ALA A 383 -21.72 4.42 50.93
CA ALA A 383 -20.75 3.85 51.87
C ALA A 383 -19.31 4.31 51.58
N ILE A 384 -18.89 4.28 50.31
CA ILE A 384 -17.57 4.78 49.87
C ILE A 384 -17.44 6.29 50.15
N LYS A 385 -18.50 7.07 49.93
CA LYS A 385 -18.50 8.52 50.24
C LYS A 385 -18.45 8.81 51.74
N ARG A 386 -18.96 7.90 52.60
CA ARG A 386 -18.85 8.01 54.07
C ARG A 386 -17.45 7.62 54.55
N GLN A 387 -16.83 6.60 53.97
CA GLN A 387 -15.44 6.22 54.28
C GLN A 387 -14.43 7.28 53.81
N ALA A 388 -14.60 7.86 52.63
CA ALA A 388 -13.74 8.94 52.15
C ALA A 388 -13.83 10.24 52.97
N LYS A 389 -14.94 10.45 53.70
CA LYS A 389 -15.10 11.58 54.62
C LYS A 389 -14.48 11.34 56.00
N SER A 390 -14.27 10.07 56.37
CA SER A 390 -13.66 9.67 57.65
C SER A 390 -12.13 9.65 57.64
N VAL A 391 -11.48 9.66 56.47
CA VAL A 391 -10.01 9.55 56.32
C VAL A 391 -9.32 10.93 56.28
N LYS A 392 -10.06 12.04 56.36
CA LYS A 392 -9.49 13.41 56.36
C LYS A 392 -9.14 13.99 57.73
N GLU A 393 -9.29 13.22 58.81
CA GLU A 393 -8.89 13.64 60.17
C GLU A 393 -8.00 12.59 60.84
N VAL A 394 -6.74 12.48 60.41
CA VAL A 394 -5.66 12.07 61.30
C VAL A 394 -4.43 12.92 60.96
N LYS A 395 -4.07 13.77 61.92
CA LYS A 395 -2.86 14.58 61.99
C LYS A 395 -1.88 13.81 62.89
N VAL A 396 -0.57 13.82 62.57
CA VAL A 396 0.59 13.94 63.47
C VAL A 396 1.85 13.19 62.95
N LEU A 397 2.88 14.01 62.69
CA LEU A 397 4.36 13.95 62.88
C LEU A 397 5.25 12.74 62.51
N PRO A 398 6.56 13.02 62.25
CA PRO A 398 7.53 12.12 61.64
C PRO A 398 8.40 11.40 62.68
N THR A 399 8.86 10.19 62.33
CA THR A 399 9.93 9.51 63.06
C THR A 399 10.94 8.92 62.07
N GLU A 400 12.17 9.31 62.30
CA GLU A 400 13.47 8.92 61.74
C GLU A 400 13.86 7.52 62.24
N VAL A 401 14.34 6.59 61.39
CA VAL A 401 15.31 5.53 61.73
C VAL A 401 16.06 5.05 60.47
N GLU A 402 17.35 4.80 60.67
CA GLU A 402 18.46 4.38 59.81
C GLU A 402 18.32 3.07 59.00
N ALA A 403 19.25 2.94 58.04
CA ALA A 403 19.52 1.82 57.11
C ALA A 403 20.17 0.58 57.82
N PRO A 404 20.45 -0.57 57.14
CA PRO A 404 21.51 -0.65 56.13
C PRO A 404 21.31 -1.61 54.92
N LEU A 405 22.00 -1.22 53.83
CA LEU A 405 22.70 -1.97 52.76
C LEU A 405 22.40 -3.47 52.48
N ALA A 406 22.13 -3.74 51.19
CA ALA A 406 22.74 -4.85 50.45
C ALA A 406 22.88 -4.45 48.95
N GLU A 407 24.10 -4.55 48.44
CA GLU A 407 24.54 -4.21 47.09
C GLU A 407 24.13 -5.27 46.06
N VAL A 408 23.60 -4.85 44.92
CA VAL A 408 23.61 -5.61 43.65
C VAL A 408 23.87 -4.59 42.53
N GLU A 409 25.03 -4.69 41.89
CA GLU A 409 25.39 -3.93 40.68
C GLU A 409 24.57 -4.43 39.48
N GLU A 410 23.69 -3.57 38.96
CA GLU A 410 23.19 -3.65 37.58
C GLU A 410 23.72 -2.43 36.81
N VAL A 411 24.47 -2.71 35.75
CA VAL A 411 24.95 -1.72 34.78
C VAL A 411 23.88 -1.54 33.71
N GLU A 412 23.02 -0.54 33.86
CA GLU A 412 22.19 0.04 32.79
C GLU A 412 22.56 1.51 32.64
N GLY A 413 23.14 1.87 31.49
CA GLY A 413 23.31 3.25 31.06
C GLY A 413 22.36 3.54 29.92
N ASP A 414 21.24 4.22 30.20
CA ASP A 414 20.46 4.90 29.17
C ASP A 414 21.30 6.05 28.59
N PRO A 415 21.40 6.20 27.25
CA PRO A 415 22.14 7.30 26.67
C PRO A 415 21.47 8.64 27.00
N SER A 416 22.29 9.60 27.39
CA SER A 416 21.88 10.96 27.71
C SER A 416 21.15 11.61 26.52
N PRO A 417 20.11 12.43 26.75
CA PRO A 417 19.47 13.24 25.71
C PRO A 417 20.46 14.05 24.85
N GLU A 418 21.62 14.41 25.40
CA GLU A 418 22.66 15.17 24.72
C GLU A 418 23.41 14.33 23.65
N GLU A 419 23.54 13.01 23.87
CA GLU A 419 24.16 12.11 22.88
C GLU A 419 23.21 11.84 21.71
N VAL A 420 21.90 11.79 21.98
CA VAL A 420 20.85 11.65 20.95
C VAL A 420 20.75 12.93 20.10
N GLU A 421 20.95 14.10 20.70
CA GLU A 421 20.96 15.39 19.99
C GLU A 421 22.23 15.58 19.13
N ALA A 422 23.39 15.09 19.60
CA ALA A 422 24.63 15.08 18.82
C ALA A 422 24.52 14.21 17.56
N ILE A 423 23.88 13.03 17.66
CA ILE A 423 23.67 12.13 16.51
C ILE A 423 22.65 12.72 15.50
N MET A 424 21.62 13.46 15.95
CA MET A 424 20.69 14.13 15.05
C MET A 424 21.31 15.34 14.33
N LYS A 425 22.31 15.98 14.92
CA LYS A 425 22.98 17.16 14.35
C LYS A 425 23.95 16.79 13.22
N ASP A 426 24.61 15.63 13.30
CA ASP A 426 25.52 15.14 12.26
C ASP A 426 24.81 14.64 10.98
N MET A 427 23.51 14.29 11.06
CA MET A 427 22.71 13.97 9.86
C MET A 427 22.19 15.20 9.08
N LEU A 428 22.42 16.42 9.57
CA LEU A 428 21.84 17.66 9.00
C LEU A 428 22.84 18.64 8.40
N THR A 429 24.12 18.29 8.27
CA THR A 429 25.13 19.16 7.65
C THR A 429 25.02 19.13 6.13
N ILE A 430 24.08 19.90 5.59
CA ILE A 430 23.96 20.22 4.16
C ILE A 430 24.94 21.35 3.84
N THR A 431 25.89 21.07 2.95
CA THR A 431 26.74 22.09 2.32
C THR A 431 25.88 22.94 1.39
N GLU A 432 25.66 24.20 1.74
CA GLU A 432 25.02 25.18 0.86
C GLU A 432 25.97 25.54 -0.29
N VAL A 433 25.51 25.33 -1.53
CA VAL A 433 26.18 25.82 -2.75
C VAL A 433 25.53 27.15 -3.15
N PRO A 434 26.30 28.18 -3.57
CA PRO A 434 25.76 29.52 -3.83
C PRO A 434 24.86 29.58 -5.07
N VAL A 435 23.85 30.43 -4.99
CA VAL A 435 22.89 30.77 -6.06
C VAL A 435 23.61 31.56 -7.16
N GLU A 436 23.78 30.94 -8.33
CA GLU A 436 24.14 31.61 -9.59
C GLU A 436 22.98 31.62 -10.59
N ALA A 437 23.01 32.64 -11.45
CA ALA A 437 21.90 33.25 -12.16
C ALA A 437 21.23 32.42 -13.28
N ASP A 438 19.97 32.80 -13.57
CA ASP A 438 19.08 32.27 -14.62
C ASP A 438 19.79 32.05 -15.98
N PRO A 439 19.80 30.81 -16.52
CA PRO A 439 20.03 30.57 -17.93
C PRO A 439 18.71 30.37 -18.68
N ALA A 440 18.70 30.90 -19.91
CA ALA A 440 17.58 30.95 -20.83
C ALA A 440 16.99 29.57 -21.18
N VAL A 441 15.66 29.54 -21.33
CA VAL A 441 14.84 28.37 -21.71
C VAL A 441 15.11 27.96 -23.17
N PRO A 442 15.41 26.68 -23.46
CA PRO A 442 15.40 26.15 -24.82
C PRO A 442 13.95 25.98 -25.30
N GLN A 443 13.65 26.52 -26.48
CA GLN A 443 12.38 26.31 -27.18
C GLN A 443 12.44 24.99 -27.97
N GLU A 444 11.53 24.06 -27.67
CA GLU A 444 11.10 23.05 -28.63
C GLU A 444 9.80 23.55 -29.32
N ASP A 445 9.85 23.59 -30.65
CA ASP A 445 8.75 23.82 -31.60
C ASP A 445 8.12 22.45 -31.93
N THR A 446 6.82 22.20 -32.13
CA THR A 446 5.52 22.90 -32.11
C THR A 446 4.50 21.73 -32.20
N ASP A 447 3.41 21.64 -31.44
CA ASP A 447 2.09 22.20 -31.78
C ASP A 447 1.15 21.71 -30.66
N THR A 448 0.45 22.51 -29.85
CA THR A 448 -0.02 23.88 -29.95
C THR A 448 0.01 24.42 -28.52
N ARG A 449 0.77 25.48 -28.24
CA ARG A 449 0.77 26.07 -26.90
C ARG A 449 -0.62 26.63 -26.59
N CYS A 450 -1.19 26.26 -25.44
CA CYS A 450 -2.51 26.72 -25.02
C CYS A 450 -2.41 28.13 -24.40
N VAL A 451 -2.28 29.14 -25.27
CA VAL A 451 -2.13 30.55 -24.90
C VAL A 451 -3.45 31.29 -25.11
N PHE A 452 -3.95 31.92 -24.04
CA PHE A 452 -5.18 32.69 -24.04
C PHE A 452 -4.95 34.15 -24.48
N ASP A 453 -6.03 34.86 -24.80
CA ASP A 453 -6.02 36.23 -25.34
C ASP A 453 -5.30 37.23 -24.41
N ASN A 454 -5.31 36.98 -23.10
CA ASN A 454 -4.60 37.77 -22.09
C ASN A 454 -3.11 37.38 -21.92
N LYS A 455 -2.55 36.57 -22.83
CA LYS A 455 -1.18 36.03 -22.79
C LYS A 455 -0.89 35.10 -21.61
N VAL A 456 -1.93 34.61 -20.93
CA VAL A 456 -1.79 33.52 -19.95
C VAL A 456 -1.68 32.20 -20.70
N GLU A 457 -0.83 31.31 -20.23
CA GLU A 457 -0.57 30.02 -20.85
C GLU A 457 -0.93 28.88 -19.90
N LEU A 458 -1.64 27.88 -20.43
CA LEU A 458 -1.93 26.62 -19.75
C LEU A 458 -0.92 25.57 -20.23
N LEU A 459 0.06 25.29 -19.38
CA LEU A 459 1.19 24.40 -19.69
C LEU A 459 0.83 22.92 -19.56
N ALA A 460 -0.07 22.58 -18.63
CA ALA A 460 -0.52 21.21 -18.42
C ALA A 460 -1.94 21.20 -17.83
N CYS A 461 -2.74 20.23 -18.23
CA CYS A 461 -4.09 20.00 -17.72
C CYS A 461 -4.39 18.49 -17.67
N THR A 462 -4.55 17.95 -16.47
CA THR A 462 -5.01 16.58 -16.19
C THR A 462 -6.25 16.64 -15.29
N GLU A 463 -6.88 15.50 -14.99
CA GLU A 463 -8.04 15.47 -14.07
C GLU A 463 -7.65 15.90 -12.64
N GLU A 464 -6.40 15.66 -12.23
CA GLU A 464 -5.92 15.95 -10.88
C GLU A 464 -5.22 17.32 -10.77
N GLU A 465 -4.73 17.88 -11.89
CA GLU A 465 -3.82 19.02 -11.84
C GLU A 465 -3.88 19.94 -13.06
N MET A 466 -3.71 21.25 -12.82
CA MET A 466 -3.43 22.24 -13.86
C MET A 466 -2.21 23.09 -13.53
N VAL A 467 -1.38 23.36 -14.55
CA VAL A 467 -0.20 24.23 -14.44
C VAL A 467 -0.34 25.42 -15.39
N TRP A 468 -0.33 26.61 -14.80
CA TRP A 468 -0.51 27.89 -15.46
C TRP A 468 0.75 28.75 -15.39
N ASN A 469 0.98 29.53 -16.43
CA ASN A 469 2.06 30.51 -16.51
C ASN A 469 1.53 31.85 -17.03
N ARG A 470 2.03 32.96 -16.47
CA ARG A 470 1.77 34.30 -16.99
C ARG A 470 3.07 35.11 -17.04
N PRO A 471 3.24 35.98 -18.06
CA PRO A 471 4.48 36.75 -18.21
C PRO A 471 4.81 37.65 -17.01
N THR A 472 3.79 38.30 -16.46
CA THR A 472 3.93 39.26 -15.35
C THR A 472 2.78 39.12 -14.36
N THR A 473 3.01 39.52 -13.10
CA THR A 473 1.97 39.50 -12.05
C THR A 473 0.89 40.57 -12.25
N ALA A 474 1.15 41.58 -13.09
CA ALA A 474 0.21 42.63 -13.46
C ALA A 474 -0.93 42.12 -14.37
N ILE A 475 -0.69 41.06 -15.15
CA ILE A 475 -1.71 40.44 -16.00
C ILE A 475 -2.59 39.54 -15.12
N PRO A 476 -3.90 39.77 -14.98
CA PRO A 476 -4.75 38.92 -14.17
C PRO A 476 -4.91 37.53 -14.81
N TRP A 477 -4.91 36.48 -13.99
CA TRP A 477 -5.14 35.11 -14.46
C TRP A 477 -6.45 34.95 -15.21
N SER A 478 -7.47 35.76 -14.88
CA SER A 478 -8.81 35.74 -15.50
C SER A 478 -9.54 34.40 -15.35
N LEU A 479 -9.17 33.62 -14.34
CA LEU A 479 -9.86 32.39 -13.94
C LEU A 479 -11.07 32.73 -13.07
N LYS A 480 -12.18 32.02 -13.29
CA LYS A 480 -13.45 32.22 -12.57
C LYS A 480 -13.58 31.17 -11.47
N PHE A 481 -13.52 31.58 -10.21
CA PHE A 481 -13.68 30.69 -9.06
C PHE A 481 -15.03 30.92 -8.36
N LYS A 482 -15.70 29.83 -7.99
CA LYS A 482 -16.88 29.87 -7.12
C LYS A 482 -16.49 29.35 -5.75
N VAL A 483 -16.72 30.15 -4.72
CA VAL A 483 -16.48 29.78 -3.33
C VAL A 483 -17.81 29.36 -2.73
N GLU A 484 -17.91 28.12 -2.28
CA GLU A 484 -19.11 27.59 -1.63
C GLU A 484 -18.78 27.32 -0.16
N THR A 485 -19.57 27.90 0.74
CA THR A 485 -19.44 27.66 2.17
C THR A 485 -20.61 26.76 2.58
N ASN A 486 -20.30 25.55 3.05
CA ASN A 486 -21.35 24.67 3.57
C ASN A 486 -21.82 25.15 4.96
N THR A 487 -22.95 24.64 5.44
CA THR A 487 -23.53 24.94 6.77
C THR A 487 -22.57 24.66 7.94
N GLU A 488 -21.59 23.79 7.71
CA GLU A 488 -20.52 23.43 8.66
C GLU A 488 -19.32 24.40 8.65
N GLY A 489 -19.37 25.47 7.85
CA GLY A 489 -18.28 26.45 7.71
C GLY A 489 -17.11 25.98 6.84
N ILE A 490 -17.16 24.75 6.31
CA ILE A 490 -16.19 24.23 5.36
C ILE A 490 -16.33 25.02 4.06
N THR A 491 -15.23 25.65 3.64
CA THR A 491 -15.17 26.43 2.41
C THR A 491 -14.56 25.59 1.30
N SER A 492 -15.34 25.26 0.27
CA SER A 492 -14.84 24.68 -0.96
C SER A 492 -14.67 25.75 -2.03
N VAL A 493 -13.70 25.57 -2.93
CA VAL A 493 -13.43 26.49 -4.04
C VAL A 493 -13.47 25.68 -5.32
N ASN A 494 -14.38 25.99 -6.23
CA ASN A 494 -14.50 25.31 -7.51
C ASN A 494 -14.01 26.25 -8.64
N LEU A 495 -13.20 25.73 -9.56
CA LEU A 495 -12.81 26.45 -10.77
C LEU A 495 -13.93 26.31 -11.81
N THR A 496 -14.67 27.39 -12.03
CA THR A 496 -15.86 27.42 -12.89
C THR A 496 -15.61 27.88 -14.32
N GLY A 497 -14.47 28.50 -14.60
CA GLY A 497 -14.17 28.97 -15.95
C GLY A 497 -12.69 29.29 -16.18
N LEU A 498 -12.24 28.96 -17.39
CA LEU A 498 -10.94 29.37 -17.94
C LEU A 498 -11.00 30.83 -18.42
N PRO A 499 -9.85 31.45 -18.74
CA PRO A 499 -9.84 32.78 -19.35
C PRO A 499 -10.64 32.77 -20.66
N ASP A 500 -11.37 33.85 -20.91
CA ASP A 500 -12.17 33.96 -22.13
C ASP A 500 -11.23 33.98 -23.36
N THR A 501 -11.60 33.25 -24.42
CA THR A 501 -10.85 33.24 -25.68
C THR A 501 -11.78 33.44 -26.88
N THR A 502 -11.34 34.33 -27.76
CA THR A 502 -11.93 34.56 -29.08
C THR A 502 -11.40 33.58 -30.13
N ASN A 503 -10.30 32.89 -29.83
CA ASN A 503 -9.67 31.96 -30.76
C ASN A 503 -10.44 30.62 -30.82
N ALA A 504 -11.03 30.34 -31.98
CA ALA A 504 -11.79 29.11 -32.22
C ALA A 504 -10.92 27.84 -32.14
N THR A 505 -9.63 27.91 -32.52
CA THR A 505 -8.74 26.75 -32.44
C THR A 505 -8.39 26.42 -30.99
N LEU A 506 -8.23 27.44 -30.14
CA LEU A 506 -7.97 27.25 -28.70
C LEU A 506 -9.15 26.55 -28.01
N ARG A 507 -10.39 26.83 -28.44
CA ARG A 507 -11.58 26.12 -27.92
C ARG A 507 -11.58 24.63 -28.24
N GLN A 508 -10.88 24.21 -29.29
CA GLN A 508 -10.71 22.82 -29.66
C GLN A 508 -9.46 22.18 -29.03
N HIS A 509 -8.68 22.95 -28.27
CA HIS A 509 -7.47 22.42 -27.63
C HIS A 509 -7.83 21.33 -26.60
N PRO A 510 -7.09 20.20 -26.52
CA PRO A 510 -7.40 19.10 -25.63
C PRO A 510 -7.59 19.51 -24.17
N TYR A 511 -6.79 20.47 -23.68
CA TYR A 511 -6.91 20.99 -22.31
C TYR A 511 -8.22 21.76 -22.07
N VAL A 512 -8.67 22.55 -23.05
CA VAL A 512 -9.93 23.30 -22.93
C VAL A 512 -11.13 22.36 -23.03
N GLN A 513 -11.03 21.32 -23.87
CA GLN A 513 -12.04 20.27 -23.95
C GLN A 513 -12.11 19.45 -22.66
N LEU A 514 -10.97 19.08 -22.06
CA LEU A 514 -10.91 18.38 -20.79
C LEU A 514 -11.56 19.19 -19.67
N PHE A 515 -11.28 20.50 -19.59
CA PHE A 515 -11.95 21.37 -18.62
C PHE A 515 -13.47 21.40 -18.82
N SER A 516 -13.91 21.55 -20.07
CA SER A 516 -15.32 21.76 -20.41
C SER A 516 -16.17 20.50 -20.26
N SER A 517 -15.57 19.30 -20.33
CA SER A 517 -16.31 18.04 -20.24
C SER A 517 -16.84 17.73 -18.84
N ASN A 518 -16.17 18.20 -17.78
CA ASN A 518 -16.47 17.82 -16.39
C ASN A 518 -16.43 19.03 -15.41
N PRO A 519 -17.39 19.97 -15.48
CA PRO A 519 -17.36 21.18 -14.65
C PRO A 519 -17.47 20.93 -13.13
N SER A 520 -18.03 19.79 -12.72
CA SER A 520 -18.17 19.41 -11.31
C SER A 520 -16.88 18.85 -10.68
N ARG A 521 -15.88 18.45 -11.48
CA ARG A 521 -14.63 17.84 -11.00
C ARG A 521 -13.55 18.84 -10.59
N TRP A 522 -13.70 20.11 -10.91
CA TRP A 522 -12.64 21.11 -10.68
C TRP A 522 -12.65 21.70 -9.26
N LEU A 523 -12.90 20.87 -8.26
CA LEU A 523 -12.89 21.22 -6.84
C LEU A 523 -11.45 21.35 -6.35
N LEU A 524 -11.06 22.56 -5.97
CA LEU A 524 -9.68 22.90 -5.67
C LEU A 524 -9.23 22.34 -4.31
N GLN A 525 -8.28 21.41 -4.33
CA GLN A 525 -7.64 20.84 -3.16
C GLN A 525 -6.50 21.72 -2.64
N SER A 526 -5.62 22.18 -3.55
CA SER A 526 -4.47 23.02 -3.18
C SER A 526 -4.01 23.97 -4.31
N VAL A 527 -3.38 25.07 -3.92
CA VAL A 527 -2.75 26.05 -4.82
C VAL A 527 -1.28 26.15 -4.48
N ASN A 528 -0.39 25.79 -5.41
CA ASN A 528 1.06 25.74 -5.20
C ASN A 528 1.45 24.97 -3.92
N GLY A 529 0.78 23.83 -3.69
CA GLY A 529 0.98 22.98 -2.50
C GLY A 529 0.32 23.48 -1.21
N LYS A 530 -0.31 24.66 -1.20
CA LYS A 530 -1.05 25.17 -0.04
C LYS A 530 -2.50 24.70 -0.08
N SER A 531 -2.90 23.91 0.90
CA SER A 531 -4.28 23.39 1.01
C SER A 531 -5.32 24.51 1.11
N VAL A 532 -6.38 24.40 0.31
CA VAL A 532 -7.52 25.32 0.30
C VAL A 532 -8.39 25.15 1.54
N ALA A 533 -8.52 23.92 2.05
CA ALA A 533 -9.36 23.59 3.20
C ALA A 533 -8.98 24.37 4.48
N LYS A 534 -7.70 24.74 4.63
CA LYS A 534 -7.23 25.53 5.79
C LYS A 534 -7.60 27.01 5.70
N SER A 535 -7.61 27.58 4.48
CA SER A 535 -8.01 28.97 4.25
C SER A 535 -8.14 29.26 2.75
N ALA A 536 -9.38 29.20 2.23
CA ALA A 536 -9.70 29.56 0.85
C ALA A 536 -9.28 31.00 0.53
N LYS A 537 -9.47 31.93 1.47
CA LYS A 537 -9.10 33.35 1.30
C LYS A 537 -7.59 33.54 1.14
N THR A 538 -6.78 32.79 1.89
CA THR A 538 -5.31 32.86 1.79
C THR A 538 -4.82 32.19 0.50
N ALA A 539 -5.44 31.08 0.10
CA ALA A 539 -5.13 30.41 -1.17
C ALA A 539 -5.41 31.34 -2.37
N LEU A 540 -6.58 31.96 -2.43
CA LEU A 540 -6.95 32.90 -3.50
C LEU A 540 -6.07 34.16 -3.52
N LYS A 541 -5.66 34.68 -2.35
CA LYS A 541 -4.67 35.78 -2.27
C LYS A 541 -3.27 35.38 -2.76
N THR A 542 -2.94 34.08 -2.72
CA THR A 542 -1.65 33.59 -3.22
C THR A 542 -1.65 33.57 -4.75
N ILE A 543 -2.77 33.24 -5.37
CA ILE A 543 -2.96 33.22 -6.84
C ILE A 543 -2.56 34.56 -7.46
N THR A 544 -2.97 35.69 -6.88
CA THR A 544 -2.70 37.02 -7.44
C THR A 544 -1.22 37.41 -7.41
N LYS A 545 -0.40 36.76 -6.57
CA LYS A 545 1.01 37.13 -6.34
C LYS A 545 2.03 36.31 -7.14
N VAL A 546 1.60 35.23 -7.80
CA VAL A 546 2.52 34.28 -8.44
C VAL A 546 2.54 34.42 -9.96
N LYS A 547 3.71 34.24 -10.59
CA LYS A 547 3.84 34.18 -12.06
C LYS A 547 3.51 32.79 -12.63
N ARG A 548 3.77 31.74 -11.85
CA ARG A 548 3.45 30.35 -12.17
C ARG A 548 2.55 29.77 -11.09
N MET A 549 1.52 29.06 -11.50
CA MET A 549 0.49 28.53 -10.60
C MET A 549 0.16 27.08 -10.93
N ARG A 550 0.20 26.23 -9.91
CA ARG A 550 -0.18 24.83 -9.92
C ARG A 550 -1.44 24.67 -9.09
N LEU A 551 -2.53 24.25 -9.72
CA LEU A 551 -3.82 23.95 -9.09
C LEU A 551 -3.94 22.43 -9.01
N ARG A 552 -4.25 21.89 -7.83
CA ARG A 552 -4.63 20.47 -7.68
C ARG A 552 -6.09 20.35 -7.30
N PHE A 553 -6.75 19.33 -7.84
CA PHE A 553 -8.18 19.06 -7.67
C PHE A 553 -8.41 17.80 -6.82
N VAL A 554 -9.62 17.66 -6.27
CA VAL A 554 -10.04 16.55 -5.38
C VAL A 554 -10.56 15.37 -6.20
#